data_AF-A0A5E8H6Z5-F1
#
_entry.id   AF-A0A5E8H6Z5-F1
#
_cell.length_a   1.000
_cell.length_b   1.000
_cell.length_c   1.000
_cell.angle_alpha   90.00
_cell.angle_beta   90.00
_cell.angle_gamma   90.00
#
_symmetry.space_group_name_H-M   'P 1'
#
loop_
_entity.id
_entity.type
_entity.pdbx_description
1 polymer ?
#
loop_
_entity_poly.entity_id
_entity_poly.type
_entity_poly.pdbx_seq_one_letter_code
_entity_poly.pdbx_strand_id
1 'polypeptide(L)'
;MDKKPYPFLPFEDSLVGEKILFVWQESHHSEKNLKDHLLAALNLNEDQLVFTPNAVKQKLMVSYPTEIRNLIAENRSSEIPTLLLSIAKGKTTANPDPSVDITFELIEWLLTGFDLDEVLRETLSLLFGTNLNLEFLTSVRAEYFKELRG
;
A
#
# COMPACT_ATOMS: atom_id res chain seq x y z
N MET A 1 14.13 -27.58 -4.55
CA MET A 1 13.68 -26.66 -5.60
C MET A 1 12.88 -25.58 -4.91
N ASP A 2 13.47 -24.39 -4.75
CA ASP A 2 12.72 -23.26 -4.24
C ASP A 2 11.60 -22.94 -5.24
N LYS A 3 10.35 -23.05 -4.79
CA LYS A 3 9.21 -22.64 -5.61
C LYS A 3 9.36 -21.15 -5.85
N LYS A 4 9.37 -20.74 -7.12
CA LYS A 4 9.30 -19.32 -7.48
C LYS A 4 8.11 -18.69 -6.74
N PRO A 5 8.29 -17.57 -6.03
CA PRO A 5 7.18 -16.89 -5.36
C PRO A 5 6.06 -16.57 -6.34
N TYR A 6 4.81 -16.64 -5.87
CA TYR A 6 3.65 -16.31 -6.71
C TYR A 6 3.63 -14.79 -6.94
N PRO A 7 3.48 -14.30 -8.19
CA PRO A 7 3.47 -12.88 -8.48
C PRO A 7 2.27 -12.21 -7.78
N PHE A 8 2.48 -10.98 -7.31
CA PHE A 8 1.43 -10.11 -6.80
C PHE A 8 1.19 -9.00 -7.81
N LEU A 9 -0.06 -8.83 -8.23
CA LEU A 9 -0.51 -7.81 -9.16
C LEU A 9 -1.25 -6.73 -8.35
N PRO A 10 -0.60 -5.61 -7.97
CA PRO A 10 -1.17 -4.69 -6.97
C PRO A 10 -2.52 -4.10 -7.33
N PHE A 11 -2.84 -3.98 -8.62
CA PHE A 11 -4.09 -3.38 -9.10
C PHE A 11 -5.16 -4.41 -9.51
N GLU A 12 -4.87 -5.70 -9.35
CA GLU A 12 -5.81 -6.81 -9.59
C GLU A 12 -6.07 -7.61 -8.32
N ASP A 13 -5.02 -7.90 -7.54
CA ASP A 13 -5.07 -8.75 -6.35
C ASP A 13 -5.44 -7.98 -5.06
N SER A 14 -5.46 -6.64 -5.10
CA SER A 14 -5.83 -5.80 -3.97
C SER A 14 -7.00 -4.89 -4.33
N LEU A 15 -8.06 -4.96 -3.52
CA LEU A 15 -9.25 -4.13 -3.72
C LEU A 15 -8.90 -2.64 -3.62
N VAL A 16 -8.15 -2.21 -2.60
CA VAL A 16 -7.70 -0.80 -2.52
C VAL A 16 -6.83 -0.42 -3.72
N GLY A 17 -6.00 -1.35 -4.21
CA GLY A 17 -5.17 -1.12 -5.40
C GLY A 17 -5.98 -0.93 -6.67
N GLU A 18 -7.02 -1.74 -6.87
CA GLU A 18 -7.98 -1.61 -7.97
C GLU A 18 -8.64 -0.22 -7.96
N LYS A 19 -9.06 0.27 -6.78
CA LYS A 19 -9.72 1.60 -6.67
C LYS A 19 -8.74 2.75 -6.85
N ILE A 20 -7.48 2.60 -6.42
CA ILE A 20 -6.41 3.55 -6.76
C ILE A 20 -6.24 3.62 -8.27
N LEU A 21 -6.19 2.47 -8.95
CA LEU A 21 -6.08 2.42 -10.41
C LEU A 21 -7.28 3.07 -11.10
N PHE A 22 -8.49 2.77 -10.63
CA PHE A 22 -9.72 3.34 -11.19
C PHE A 22 -9.67 4.88 -11.18
N VAL A 23 -9.39 5.49 -10.02
CA VAL A 23 -9.32 6.95 -9.88
C VAL A 23 -8.15 7.54 -10.67
N TRP A 24 -7.04 6.81 -10.77
CA TRP A 24 -5.90 7.21 -11.61
C TRP A 24 -6.28 7.26 -13.10
N GLN A 25 -7.07 6.31 -13.57
CA GLN A 25 -7.55 6.25 -14.95
C GLN A 25 -8.61 7.31 -15.26
N GLU A 26 -9.46 7.67 -14.30
CA GLU A 26 -10.39 8.80 -14.44
C GLU A 26 -9.65 10.12 -14.70
N SER A 27 -8.40 10.23 -14.22
CA SER A 27 -7.50 11.35 -14.49
C SER A 27 -6.72 11.23 -15.82
N HIS A 28 -7.15 10.35 -16.73
CA HIS A 28 -6.55 10.10 -18.05
C HIS A 28 -5.13 9.50 -18.04
N HIS A 29 -4.73 8.84 -16.96
CA HIS A 29 -3.49 8.10 -16.89
C HIS A 29 -3.70 6.59 -17.14
N SER A 30 -2.66 5.88 -17.59
CA SER A 30 -2.74 4.44 -17.85
C SER A 30 -2.32 3.62 -16.63
N GLU A 31 -2.76 2.35 -16.58
CA GLU A 31 -2.28 1.40 -15.56
C GLU A 31 -0.77 1.20 -15.62
N LYS A 32 -0.22 1.05 -16.83
CA LYS A 32 1.23 0.96 -17.04
C LYS A 32 1.95 2.14 -16.39
N ASN A 33 1.43 3.36 -16.56
CA ASN A 33 2.01 4.55 -15.95
C ASN A 33 1.98 4.46 -14.41
N LEU A 34 0.88 4.02 -13.80
CA LEU A 34 0.81 3.84 -12.34
C LEU A 34 1.80 2.77 -11.83
N LYS A 35 1.90 1.64 -12.55
CA LYS A 35 2.85 0.56 -12.23
C LYS A 35 4.30 1.03 -12.33
N ASP A 36 4.64 1.76 -13.39
CA ASP A 36 5.97 2.35 -13.58
C ASP A 36 6.32 3.30 -12.40
N HIS A 37 5.36 4.12 -11.97
CA HIS A 37 5.50 5.00 -10.80
C HIS A 37 5.76 4.22 -9.51
N LEU A 38 4.99 3.16 -9.26
CA LEU A 38 5.16 2.28 -8.09
C LEU A 38 6.55 1.64 -8.08
N LEU A 39 6.96 1.01 -9.18
CA LEU A 39 8.24 0.32 -9.30
C LEU A 39 9.42 1.29 -9.15
N ALA A 40 9.35 2.46 -9.78
CA ALA A 40 10.38 3.48 -9.70
C ALA A 40 10.54 4.03 -8.26
N ALA A 41 9.43 4.34 -7.59
CA ALA A 41 9.45 4.87 -6.22
C ALA A 41 9.97 3.85 -5.20
N LEU A 42 9.67 2.56 -5.43
CA LEU A 42 10.14 1.46 -4.60
C LEU A 42 11.55 0.98 -4.95
N ASN A 43 12.08 1.38 -6.12
CA ASN A 43 13.31 0.84 -6.70
C ASN A 43 13.25 -0.69 -6.81
N LEU A 44 12.16 -1.18 -7.39
CA LEU A 44 11.87 -2.60 -7.61
C LEU A 44 11.68 -2.89 -9.09
N ASN A 45 11.92 -4.14 -9.46
CA ASN A 45 11.53 -4.71 -10.74
C ASN A 45 10.20 -5.47 -10.60
N GLU A 46 9.53 -5.73 -11.73
CA GLU A 46 8.24 -6.44 -11.74
C GLU A 46 8.30 -7.84 -11.10
N ASP A 47 9.41 -8.55 -11.26
CA ASP A 47 9.60 -9.89 -10.70
C ASP A 47 9.79 -9.91 -9.17
N GLN A 48 9.93 -8.73 -8.55
CA GLN A 48 9.98 -8.55 -7.11
C GLN A 48 8.61 -8.22 -6.52
N LEU A 49 7.58 -7.98 -7.35
CA LEU A 49 6.19 -7.88 -6.90
C LEU A 49 5.63 -9.30 -6.75
N VAL A 50 5.79 -9.84 -5.54
CA VAL A 50 5.37 -11.20 -5.19
C VAL A 50 4.58 -11.18 -3.89
N PHE A 51 3.72 -12.17 -3.71
CA PHE A 51 3.04 -12.34 -2.44
C PHE A 51 4.02 -12.72 -1.34
N THR A 52 3.86 -12.08 -0.19
CA THR A 52 4.59 -12.45 1.02
C THR A 52 4.16 -13.87 1.45
N PRO A 53 5.10 -14.80 1.73
CA PRO A 53 4.74 -16.16 2.15
C PRO A 53 3.79 -16.16 3.36
N ASN A 54 2.75 -17.01 3.34
CA ASN A 54 1.67 -17.00 4.35
C ASN A 54 2.16 -17.00 5.80
N ALA A 55 3.19 -17.78 6.13
CA ALA A 55 3.75 -17.83 7.49
C ALA A 55 4.37 -16.48 7.92
N VAL A 56 5.03 -15.78 6.99
CA VAL A 56 5.58 -14.44 7.20
C VAL A 56 4.45 -13.42 7.28
N LYS A 57 3.51 -13.45 6.33
CA LYS A 57 2.34 -12.58 6.28
C LYS A 57 1.54 -12.58 7.58
N GLN A 58 1.24 -13.75 8.14
CA GLN A 58 0.53 -13.86 9.43
C GLN A 58 1.25 -13.13 10.57
N LYS A 59 2.58 -13.25 10.63
CA LYS A 59 3.40 -12.55 11.63
C LYS A 59 3.35 -11.02 11.42
N LEU A 60 3.54 -10.58 10.18
CA LEU A 60 3.59 -9.15 9.84
C LEU A 60 2.23 -8.46 10.05
N MET A 61 1.13 -9.14 9.72
CA MET A 61 -0.24 -8.64 9.92
C MET A 61 -0.69 -8.63 11.39
N VAL A 62 0.12 -9.16 12.31
CA VAL A 62 -0.07 -8.93 13.75
C VAL A 62 0.84 -7.80 14.24
N SER A 63 2.11 -7.78 13.81
CA SER A 63 3.09 -6.81 14.31
C SER A 63 2.84 -5.40 13.79
N TYR A 64 2.64 -5.20 12.49
CA TYR A 64 2.53 -3.85 11.93
C TYR A 64 1.27 -3.12 12.37
N PRO A 65 0.08 -3.74 12.46
CA PRO A 65 -1.08 -3.07 13.04
C PRO A 65 -0.88 -2.66 14.50
N THR A 66 -0.06 -3.40 15.25
CA THR A 66 0.28 -3.04 16.64
C THR A 66 1.22 -1.82 16.66
N GLU A 67 2.26 -1.84 15.83
CA GLU A 67 3.22 -0.74 15.69
C GLU A 67 2.53 0.56 15.22
N ILE A 68 1.66 0.48 14.21
CA ILE A 68 0.88 1.61 13.72
C ILE A 68 -0.04 2.17 14.82
N ARG A 69 -0.73 1.31 15.59
CA ARG A 69 -1.55 1.78 16.72
C ARG A 69 -0.73 2.49 17.79
N ASN A 70 0.49 2.03 18.06
CA ASN A 70 1.39 2.69 19.00
C ASN A 70 1.82 4.07 18.48
N LEU A 71 2.18 4.18 17.20
CA LEU A 71 2.48 5.48 16.57
C LEU A 71 1.31 6.44 16.70
N ILE A 72 0.08 5.97 16.48
CA ILE A 72 -1.12 6.80 16.64
C ILE A 72 -1.31 7.22 18.10
N ALA A 73 -1.21 6.28 19.05
CA ALA A 73 -1.39 6.54 20.47
C ALA A 73 -0.34 7.52 21.04
N GLU A 74 0.87 7.53 20.47
CA GLU A 74 1.97 8.40 20.86
C GLU A 74 1.98 9.75 20.12
N ASN A 75 0.95 10.07 19.31
CA ASN A 75 0.90 11.26 18.44
C ASN A 75 2.04 11.33 17.41
N ARG A 76 2.49 10.17 16.93
CA ARG A 76 3.57 9.97 15.95
C ARG A 76 3.05 9.45 14.60
N SER A 77 1.78 9.71 14.29
CA SER A 77 1.14 9.25 13.04
C SER A 77 1.87 9.71 11.77
N SER A 78 2.61 10.82 11.82
CA SER A 78 3.45 11.30 10.71
C SER A 78 4.59 10.35 10.34
N GLU A 79 4.92 9.34 11.17
CA GLU A 79 5.94 8.35 10.87
C GLU A 79 5.40 7.15 10.06
N ILE A 80 4.08 6.97 10.03
CA ILE A 80 3.40 5.87 9.32
C ILE A 80 3.78 5.80 7.82
N PRO A 81 3.83 6.92 7.05
CA PRO A 81 4.21 6.84 5.64
C PRO A 81 5.61 6.26 5.43
N THR A 82 6.56 6.61 6.31
CA THR A 82 7.93 6.09 6.25
C THR A 82 7.98 4.60 6.63
N LEU A 83 7.18 4.17 7.61
CA LEU A 83 7.03 2.76 7.97
C LEU A 83 6.49 1.94 6.79
N LEU A 84 5.37 2.35 6.21
CA LEU A 84 4.74 1.65 5.08
C LEU A 84 5.67 1.59 3.86
N LEU A 85 6.38 2.68 3.56
CA LEU A 85 7.39 2.68 2.49
C LEU A 85 8.55 1.73 2.79
N SER A 86 8.96 1.62 4.06
CA SER A 86 10.03 0.70 4.47
C SER A 86 9.59 -0.76 4.34
N ILE A 87 8.32 -1.09 4.61
CA ILE A 87 7.75 -2.42 4.40
C ILE A 87 7.72 -2.75 2.91
N ALA A 88 7.19 -1.86 2.08
CA ALA A 88 7.13 -2.06 0.63
C ALA A 88 8.52 -2.28 0.00
N LYS A 89 9.56 -1.64 0.55
CA LYS A 89 10.95 -1.75 0.09
C LYS A 89 11.74 -2.92 0.69
N GLY A 90 11.20 -3.65 1.67
CA GLY A 90 11.95 -4.67 2.40
C GLY A 90 13.09 -4.09 3.26
N LYS A 91 12.90 -2.89 3.81
CA LYS A 91 13.89 -2.18 4.63
C LYS A 91 13.59 -2.23 6.13
N THR A 92 12.68 -3.11 6.53
CA THR A 92 12.35 -3.30 7.94
C THR A 92 13.22 -4.38 8.57
N THR A 93 13.47 -4.28 9.87
CA THR A 93 14.15 -5.34 10.63
C THR A 93 13.30 -6.60 10.73
N ALA A 94 11.97 -6.47 10.68
CA ALA A 94 11.04 -7.59 10.80
C ALA A 94 10.91 -8.41 9.50
N ASN A 95 11.06 -7.77 8.34
CA ASN A 95 11.10 -8.40 7.03
C ASN A 95 12.06 -7.66 6.07
N PRO A 96 13.23 -8.24 5.74
CA PRO A 96 14.20 -7.65 4.81
C PRO A 96 13.83 -7.88 3.32
N ASP A 97 12.66 -8.45 3.05
CA ASP A 97 12.13 -8.66 1.70
C ASP A 97 11.00 -7.66 1.39
N PRO A 98 10.87 -7.18 0.14
CA PRO A 98 9.74 -6.33 -0.27
C PRO A 98 8.39 -7.00 0.01
N SER A 99 7.50 -6.28 0.69
CA SER A 99 6.14 -6.76 1.01
C SER A 99 5.09 -5.74 0.56
N VAL A 100 4.95 -5.60 -0.76
CA VAL A 100 3.99 -4.67 -1.36
C VAL A 100 2.55 -5.11 -1.10
N ASP A 101 2.27 -6.41 -1.12
CA ASP A 101 0.97 -6.99 -0.77
C ASP A 101 0.53 -6.59 0.66
N ILE A 102 1.42 -6.76 1.63
CA ILE A 102 1.20 -6.35 3.02
C ILE A 102 0.99 -4.84 3.12
N THR A 103 1.74 -4.05 2.34
CA THR A 103 1.60 -2.60 2.35
C THR A 103 0.22 -2.17 1.87
N PHE A 104 -0.29 -2.78 0.80
CA PHE A 104 -1.63 -2.50 0.29
C PHE A 104 -2.72 -2.93 1.28
N GLU A 105 -2.57 -4.08 1.95
CA GLU A 105 -3.49 -4.50 3.02
C GLU A 105 -3.51 -3.53 4.21
N LEU A 106 -2.35 -3.00 4.62
CA LEU A 106 -2.27 -2.02 5.69
C LEU A 106 -2.89 -0.67 5.29
N ILE A 107 -2.72 -0.25 4.03
CA ILE A 107 -3.38 0.94 3.50
C ILE A 107 -4.89 0.78 3.52
N GLU A 108 -5.40 -0.37 3.07
CA GLU A 108 -6.83 -0.67 3.10
C GLU A 108 -7.40 -0.63 4.53
N TRP A 109 -6.69 -1.24 5.47
CA TRP A 109 -7.05 -1.22 6.88
C TRP A 109 -7.05 0.21 7.45
N LEU A 110 -6.07 1.03 7.09
CA LEU A 110 -6.00 2.44 7.50
C LEU A 110 -7.12 3.28 6.86
N LEU A 111 -7.40 3.06 5.57
CA LEU A 111 -8.42 3.77 4.79
C LEU A 111 -9.82 3.64 5.38
N THR A 112 -10.10 2.48 6.00
CA THR A 112 -11.43 2.13 6.53
C THR A 112 -11.57 2.34 8.03
N GLY A 113 -10.47 2.27 8.79
CA GLY A 113 -10.50 2.23 10.25
C GLY A 113 -10.10 3.53 10.95
N PHE A 114 -9.55 4.52 10.25
CA PHE A 114 -8.91 5.68 10.88
C PHE A 114 -9.14 6.99 10.13
N ASP A 115 -9.24 8.08 10.89
CA ASP A 115 -9.26 9.45 10.37
C ASP A 115 -7.82 9.96 10.20
N LEU A 116 -7.16 9.48 9.14
CA LEU A 116 -5.73 9.68 8.86
C LEU A 116 -5.48 10.12 7.41
N ASP A 117 -6.31 11.02 6.92
CA ASP A 117 -6.34 11.41 5.49
C ASP A 117 -5.00 11.95 5.00
N GLU A 118 -4.37 12.86 5.75
CA GLU A 118 -3.07 13.41 5.35
C GLU A 118 -1.97 12.36 5.33
N VAL A 119 -1.98 11.44 6.31
CA VAL A 119 -1.03 10.33 6.40
C VAL A 119 -1.21 9.36 5.23
N LEU A 120 -2.45 9.04 4.87
CA LEU A 120 -2.75 8.16 3.74
C LEU A 120 -2.40 8.83 2.40
N ARG A 121 -2.73 10.11 2.23
CA ARG A 121 -2.36 10.90 1.05
C ARG A 121 -0.84 10.94 0.88
N GLU A 122 -0.11 11.20 1.97
CA GLU A 122 1.35 11.19 1.96
C GLU A 122 1.90 9.80 1.63
N THR A 123 1.33 8.74 2.22
CA THR A 123 1.72 7.35 1.96
C THR A 123 1.58 7.01 0.47
N LEU A 124 0.43 7.30 -0.14
CA LEU A 124 0.21 7.03 -1.56
C LEU A 124 1.16 7.88 -2.43
N SER A 125 1.37 9.14 -2.06
CA SER A 125 2.31 10.02 -2.77
C SER A 125 3.73 9.45 -2.78
N LEU A 126 4.20 8.92 -1.65
CA LEU A 126 5.50 8.27 -1.53
C LEU A 126 5.57 6.94 -2.29
N LEU A 127 4.50 6.14 -2.26
CA LEU A 127 4.46 4.85 -2.95
C LEU A 127 4.47 4.98 -4.48
N PHE A 128 3.86 6.03 -5.02
CA PHE A 128 3.82 6.28 -6.46
C PHE A 128 4.82 7.34 -6.92
N GLY A 129 5.63 7.90 -6.01
CA GLY A 129 6.63 8.92 -6.35
C GLY A 129 6.03 10.14 -7.05
N THR A 130 4.82 10.54 -6.66
CA THR A 130 4.06 11.65 -7.24
C THR A 130 3.32 12.41 -6.15
N ASN A 131 2.91 13.65 -6.40
CA ASN A 131 2.20 14.47 -5.43
C ASN A 131 0.69 14.30 -5.59
N LEU A 132 0.10 13.40 -4.80
CA LEU A 132 -1.34 13.20 -4.77
C LEU A 132 -1.98 14.20 -3.80
N ASN A 133 -3.15 14.73 -4.18
CA ASN A 133 -3.95 15.62 -3.35
C ASN A 133 -4.97 14.82 -2.51
N LEU A 134 -5.61 15.49 -1.55
CA LEU A 134 -6.66 14.87 -0.73
C LEU A 134 -7.89 14.45 -1.54
N GLU A 135 -8.18 15.14 -2.65
CA GLU A 135 -9.29 14.81 -3.53
C GLU A 135 -9.12 13.43 -4.15
N PHE A 136 -7.90 13.10 -4.61
CA PHE A 136 -7.57 11.76 -5.10
C PHE A 136 -7.85 10.70 -4.02
N LEU A 137 -7.35 10.89 -2.80
CA LEU A 137 -7.61 9.96 -1.69
C LEU A 137 -9.11 9.83 -1.39
N THR A 138 -9.83 10.95 -1.41
CA THR A 138 -11.27 10.98 -1.15
C THR A 138 -12.04 10.20 -2.21
N SER A 139 -11.68 10.34 -3.49
CA SER A 139 -12.26 9.56 -4.58
C SER A 139 -11.94 8.07 -4.43
N VAL A 140 -10.69 7.70 -4.11
CA VAL A 140 -10.32 6.29 -3.87
C VAL A 140 -11.16 5.69 -2.75
N ARG A 141 -11.30 6.41 -1.64
CA ARG A 141 -12.13 6.00 -0.51
C ARG A 141 -13.60 5.86 -0.90
N ALA A 142 -14.13 6.79 -1.69
CA ALA A 142 -15.52 6.75 -2.14
C ALA A 142 -15.78 5.51 -3.01
N GLU A 143 -14.91 5.21 -3.96
CA GLU A 143 -15.02 4.01 -4.80
C GLU A 143 -14.87 2.72 -3.99
N TYR A 144 -13.93 2.68 -3.05
CA TYR A 144 -13.77 1.54 -2.16
C TYR A 144 -15.04 1.27 -1.33
N PHE A 145 -15.66 2.31 -0.74
CA PHE A 145 -16.90 2.13 0.02
C PHE A 145 -18.14 1.87 -0.85
N LYS A 146 -18.14 2.25 -2.12
CA LYS A 146 -19.19 1.83 -3.07
C LYS A 146 -19.16 0.31 -3.25
N GLU A 147 -17.97 -0.26 -3.44
CA GLU A 147 -17.79 -1.71 -3.58
C GLU A 147 -18.28 -2.47 -2.34
N LEU A 148 -17.91 -2.03 -1.13
CA LEU A 148 -18.33 -2.71 0.11
C LEU A 148 -19.84 -2.67 0.39
N ARG A 149 -20.58 -1.81 -0.30
CA ARG A 149 -22.05 -1.66 -0.15
C ARG A 149 -22.83 -2.35 -1.26
N GLY A 150 -22.16 -2.77 -2.34
CA GLY A 150 -22.73 -3.55 -3.45
C GLY A 150 -22.87 -5.02 -3.09
#